data_AF-A0A1S2KEI8-F1
#
_entry.id   AF-A0A1S2KEI8-F1
#
_cell.length_a   1.000
_cell.length_b   1.000
_cell.length_c   1.000
_cell.angle_alpha   90.00
_cell.angle_beta   90.00
_cell.angle_gamma   90.00
#
_symmetry.space_group_name_H-M   'P 1'
#
loop_
_entity.id
_entity.type
_entity.pdbx_description
1 polymer ?
#
loop_
_entity_poly.entity_id
_entity_poly.type
_entity_poly.pdbx_seq_one_letter_code
_entity_poly.pdbx_strand_id
1 'polypeptide(L)'
;MPRRRTPGIWSECREKLRHVRLRRSVGPYADGELTGAARARVAAHISRCWVCSGTLQTLRLVKSSLRRGPQRAPASLAAARLHRYAHRLAGAAPESPADGGTAAPGGNRPPPDHPPAP
;
A
#
# COMPACT_ATOMS: atom_id res chain seq x y z
N MET A 1 -4.45 -56.11 -29.23
CA MET A 1 -4.09 -55.36 -28.00
C MET A 1 -4.42 -53.87 -28.23
N PRO A 2 -5.50 -53.30 -27.65
CA PRO A 2 -5.78 -51.88 -27.87
C PRO A 2 -4.86 -51.03 -27.00
N ARG A 3 -4.19 -50.04 -27.60
CA ARG A 3 -3.38 -49.04 -26.91
C ARG A 3 -4.29 -48.17 -26.04
N ARG A 4 -4.14 -48.28 -24.71
CA ARG A 4 -4.79 -47.41 -23.73
C ARG A 4 -4.30 -45.97 -23.97
N ARG A 5 -5.21 -45.08 -24.41
CA ARG A 5 -4.94 -43.64 -24.43
C ARG A 5 -4.99 -43.15 -22.97
N THR A 6 -3.85 -42.80 -22.39
CA THR A 6 -3.75 -42.25 -21.03
C THR A 6 -4.29 -40.81 -21.01
N PRO A 7 -5.43 -40.50 -20.35
CA PRO A 7 -5.98 -39.15 -20.36
C PRO A 7 -5.40 -38.23 -19.26
N GLY A 8 -4.47 -38.71 -18.42
CA GLY A 8 -4.15 -38.08 -17.13
C GLY A 8 -3.38 -36.76 -17.19
N ILE A 9 -2.46 -36.59 -18.13
CA ILE A 9 -1.57 -35.43 -18.15
C ILE A 9 -2.31 -34.15 -18.61
N TRP A 10 -3.24 -34.29 -19.55
CA TRP A 10 -3.97 -33.15 -20.13
C TRP A 10 -5.08 -32.61 -19.22
N SER A 11 -5.70 -33.44 -18.38
CA SER A 11 -6.71 -32.99 -17.41
C SER A 11 -6.08 -32.18 -16.27
N GLU A 12 -4.92 -32.60 -15.78
CA GLU A 12 -4.22 -31.92 -14.70
C GLU A 12 -3.64 -30.58 -15.17
N CYS A 13 -3.02 -30.54 -16.36
CA CYS A 13 -2.56 -29.31 -16.99
C CYS A 13 -3.72 -28.32 -17.23
N ARG A 14 -4.90 -28.79 -17.63
CA ARG A 14 -6.09 -27.96 -17.82
C ARG A 14 -6.58 -27.34 -16.51
N GLU A 15 -6.58 -28.11 -15.42
CA GLU A 15 -7.01 -27.60 -14.12
C GLU A 15 -6.01 -26.57 -13.57
N LYS A 16 -4.70 -26.81 -13.72
CA LYS A 16 -3.66 -25.81 -13.40
C LYS A 16 -3.84 -24.52 -14.19
N LEU A 17 -4.08 -24.60 -15.50
CA LEU A 17 -4.34 -23.43 -16.34
C LEU A 17 -5.64 -22.70 -15.95
N ARG A 18 -6.69 -23.45 -15.61
CA ARG A 18 -7.96 -22.90 -15.10
C ARG A 18 -7.72 -22.13 -13.80
N HIS A 19 -6.93 -22.69 -12.88
CA HIS A 19 -6.57 -22.03 -11.63
C HIS A 19 -5.78 -20.74 -11.88
N VAL A 20 -4.75 -20.74 -12.75
CA VAL A 20 -3.98 -19.52 -13.08
C VAL A 20 -4.87 -18.42 -13.68
N ARG A 21 -5.78 -18.78 -14.59
CA ARG A 21 -6.72 -17.82 -15.20
C ARG A 21 -7.70 -17.23 -14.17
N LEU A 22 -8.27 -18.08 -13.31
CA LEU A 22 -9.20 -17.65 -12.26
C LEU A 22 -8.50 -16.82 -11.17
N ARG A 23 -7.25 -17.14 -10.83
CA ARG A 23 -6.44 -16.39 -9.87
C ARG A 23 -6.26 -14.92 -10.28
N ARG A 24 -6.07 -14.65 -11.58
CA ARG A 24 -6.04 -13.27 -12.12
C ARG A 24 -7.36 -12.52 -11.93
N SER A 25 -8.48 -13.25 -11.84
CA SER A 25 -9.82 -12.67 -11.67
C SER A 25 -10.19 -12.46 -10.19
N VAL A 26 -9.39 -12.93 -9.24
CA VAL A 26 -9.66 -12.76 -7.79
C VAL A 26 -9.53 -11.30 -7.35
N GLY A 27 -8.59 -10.55 -7.94
CA GLY A 27 -8.44 -9.10 -7.68
C GLY A 27 -9.69 -8.31 -8.06
N PRO A 28 -10.11 -8.32 -9.34
CA PRO A 28 -11.35 -7.67 -9.78
C PRO A 28 -12.59 -8.15 -9.01
N TYR A 29 -12.62 -9.43 -8.59
CA TYR A 29 -13.68 -9.94 -7.72
C TYR A 29 -13.67 -9.29 -6.32
N ALA A 30 -12.50 -9.14 -5.71
CA ALA A 30 -12.32 -8.48 -4.42
C ALA A 30 -12.70 -6.98 -4.49
N ASP A 31 -12.50 -6.36 -5.65
CA ASP A 31 -12.87 -4.97 -5.89
C ASP A 31 -14.33 -4.74 -6.27
N GLY A 32 -15.05 -5.80 -6.62
CA GLY A 32 -16.45 -5.73 -7.02
C GLY A 32 -16.64 -5.37 -8.49
N GLU A 33 -15.57 -5.41 -9.28
CA GLU A 33 -15.55 -5.06 -10.70
C GLU A 33 -16.09 -6.17 -11.60
N LEU A 34 -16.18 -7.41 -11.08
CA LEU A 34 -16.79 -8.52 -11.80
C LEU A 34 -18.31 -8.54 -11.64
N THR A 35 -19.00 -8.70 -12.77
CA THR A 35 -20.45 -8.83 -12.86
C THR A 35 -20.87 -10.14 -13.52
N GLY A 36 -22.16 -10.50 -13.39
CA GLY A 36 -22.79 -11.63 -14.07
C GLY A 36 -22.02 -12.96 -13.97
N ALA A 37 -21.89 -13.64 -15.11
CA ALA A 37 -21.29 -14.97 -15.19
C ALA A 37 -19.79 -15.01 -14.81
N ALA A 38 -19.06 -13.89 -14.94
CA ALA A 38 -17.67 -13.83 -14.51
C ALA A 38 -17.56 -13.88 -12.97
N ARG A 39 -18.40 -13.10 -12.28
CA ARG A 39 -18.48 -13.10 -10.82
C ARG A 39 -18.86 -14.47 -10.27
N ALA A 40 -19.88 -15.11 -10.86
CA ALA A 40 -20.36 -16.43 -10.44
C ALA A 40 -19.28 -17.52 -10.58
N ARG A 41 -18.52 -17.51 -11.70
CA ARG A 41 -17.42 -18.47 -11.92
C ARG A 41 -16.30 -18.33 -10.89
N VAL A 42 -15.91 -17.09 -10.55
CA VAL A 42 -14.90 -16.85 -9.51
C VAL A 42 -15.43 -17.27 -8.14
N ALA A 43 -16.68 -16.95 -7.80
CA ALA A 43 -17.32 -17.35 -6.55
C ALA A 43 -17.34 -18.89 -6.36
N ALA A 44 -17.71 -19.63 -7.41
CA ALA A 44 -17.67 -21.08 -7.37
C ALA A 44 -16.25 -21.62 -7.19
N HIS A 45 -15.24 -21.01 -7.81
CA HIS A 45 -13.84 -21.44 -7.66
C HIS A 45 -13.30 -21.20 -6.25
N ILE A 46 -13.48 -20.01 -5.68
CA ILE A 46 -12.96 -19.67 -4.34
C ILE A 46 -13.59 -20.52 -3.23
N SER A 47 -14.83 -21.02 -3.43
CA SER A 47 -15.48 -21.94 -2.48
C SER A 47 -14.79 -23.31 -2.40
N ARG A 48 -13.99 -23.68 -3.41
CA ARG A 48 -13.36 -25.00 -3.54
C ARG A 48 -11.83 -24.94 -3.51
N CYS A 49 -11.24 -23.78 -3.76
CA CYS A 49 -9.80 -23.59 -3.83
C CYS A 49 -9.29 -22.78 -2.63
N TRP A 50 -8.58 -23.46 -1.72
CA TRP A 50 -8.04 -22.85 -0.51
C TRP A 50 -7.06 -21.70 -0.81
N VAL A 51 -6.20 -21.86 -1.83
CA VAL A 51 -5.22 -20.84 -2.26
C VAL A 51 -5.90 -19.55 -2.72
N CYS A 52 -6.95 -19.66 -3.56
CA CYS A 52 -7.67 -18.49 -4.05
C CYS A 52 -8.54 -17.85 -2.96
N SER A 53 -9.09 -18.65 -2.05
CA SER A 53 -9.79 -18.14 -0.86
C SER A 53 -8.86 -17.33 0.05
N GLY A 54 -7.66 -17.86 0.35
CA GLY A 54 -6.65 -17.15 1.13
C GLY A 54 -6.22 -15.84 0.47
N THR A 55 -5.98 -15.86 -0.86
CA THR A 55 -5.65 -14.66 -1.63
C THR A 55 -6.77 -13.60 -1.52
N LEU A 56 -8.03 -14.01 -1.66
CA LEU A 56 -9.18 -13.12 -1.52
C LEU A 56 -9.25 -12.50 -0.11
N GLN A 57 -9.02 -13.30 0.93
CA GLN A 57 -9.04 -12.83 2.31
C GLN A 57 -7.94 -11.79 2.56
N THR A 58 -6.71 -12.04 2.06
CA THR A 58 -5.61 -11.08 2.14
C THR A 58 -5.96 -9.76 1.46
N LEU A 59 -6.52 -9.80 0.24
CA LEU A 59 -6.93 -8.59 -0.47
C LEU A 59 -7.98 -7.79 0.32
N ARG A 60 -8.97 -8.46 0.91
CA ARG A 60 -9.99 -7.82 1.76
C ARG A 60 -9.38 -7.19 3.01
N LEU A 61 -8.44 -7.88 3.65
CA LEU A 61 -7.73 -7.36 4.82
C LEU A 61 -6.92 -6.11 4.47
N VAL A 62 -6.13 -6.15 3.40
CA VAL A 62 -5.37 -5.00 2.91
C VAL A 62 -6.31 -3.82 2.62
N LYS A 63 -7.38 -4.05 1.86
CA LYS A 63 -8.38 -3.02 1.54
C LYS A 63 -9.00 -2.41 2.80
N SER A 64 -9.32 -3.25 3.79
CA SER A 64 -9.88 -2.79 5.06
C SER A 64 -8.87 -2.02 5.91
N SER A 65 -7.59 -2.42 5.89
CA SER A 65 -6.49 -1.71 6.55
C SER A 65 -6.30 -0.33 5.95
N LEU A 66 -6.27 -0.23 4.61
CA LEU A 66 -6.16 1.04 3.90
C LEU A 66 -7.33 1.98 4.17
N ARG A 67 -8.56 1.47 4.33
CA ARG A 67 -9.73 2.29 4.68
C ARG A 67 -9.70 2.79 6.13
N ARG A 68 -9.11 2.02 7.05
CA ARG A 68 -9.04 2.35 8.49
C ARG A 68 -7.76 3.09 8.87
N GLY A 69 -6.76 3.12 7.99
CA GLY A 69 -5.54 3.89 8.21
C GLY A 69 -5.88 5.37 8.41
N PRO A 70 -5.00 6.14 9.08
CA PRO A 70 -5.16 7.58 9.14
C PRO A 70 -5.29 8.05 7.70
N GLN A 71 -6.47 8.56 7.35
CA GLN A 71 -6.67 9.19 6.06
C GLN A 71 -5.74 10.39 6.05
N ARG A 72 -4.51 10.23 5.58
CA ARG A 72 -3.73 11.35 5.07
C ARG A 72 -4.44 11.74 3.78
N ALA A 73 -5.62 12.34 3.94
CA ALA A 73 -6.20 13.12 2.88
C ALA A 73 -5.06 14.05 2.44
N PRO A 74 -4.68 14.05 1.16
CA PRO A 74 -3.69 15.00 0.69
C PRO A 74 -4.17 16.37 1.17
N ALA A 75 -3.26 17.14 1.78
CA ALA A 75 -3.59 18.47 2.25
C ALA A 75 -4.34 19.19 1.13
N SER A 76 -5.49 19.79 1.45
CA SER A 76 -6.30 20.44 0.42
C SER A 76 -5.41 21.37 -0.40
N LEU A 77 -5.68 21.50 -1.69
CA LEU A 77 -4.87 22.36 -2.55
C LEU A 77 -4.80 23.79 -2.00
N ALA A 78 -5.87 24.24 -1.32
CA ALA A 78 -5.88 25.47 -0.54
C ALA A 78 -4.88 25.45 0.63
N ALA A 79 -4.89 24.43 1.49
CA ALA A 79 -3.93 24.29 2.59
C ALA A 79 -2.48 24.24 2.10
N ALA A 80 -2.21 23.50 1.01
CA ALA A 80 -0.88 23.44 0.40
C ALA A 80 -0.43 24.80 -0.15
N ARG A 81 -1.36 25.58 -0.72
CA ARG A 81 -1.07 26.96 -1.18
C ARG A 81 -0.80 27.90 -0.01
N LEU A 82 -1.60 27.82 1.07
CA LEU A 82 -1.41 28.62 2.28
C LEU A 82 -0.06 28.32 2.94
N HIS A 83 0.32 27.05 3.08
CA HIS A 83 1.63 26.67 3.60
C HIS A 83 2.77 27.24 2.75
N ARG A 84 2.69 27.13 1.41
CA ARG A 84 3.72 27.71 0.52
C ARG A 84 3.76 29.24 0.58
N TYR A 85 2.61 29.89 0.76
CA TYR A 85 2.56 31.34 0.93
C TYR A 85 3.18 31.76 2.27
N ALA A 86 2.82 31.10 3.37
CA ALA A 86 3.39 31.34 4.69
C ALA A 86 4.91 31.13 4.73
N HIS A 87 5.42 30.05 4.11
CA HIS A 87 6.87 29.83 3.99
C HIS A 87 7.57 30.94 3.20
N ARG A 88 6.94 31.47 2.14
CA ARG A 88 7.51 32.60 1.40
C ARG A 88 7.53 33.88 2.22
N LEU A 89 6.51 34.15 3.03
CA LEU A 89 6.53 35.29 3.95
C LEU A 89 7.62 35.13 5.02
N ALA A 90 7.77 33.93 5.58
CA ALA A 90 8.79 33.65 6.58
C ALA A 90 10.22 33.70 6.01
N GLY A 91 10.43 33.28 4.76
CA GLY A 91 11.72 33.36 4.07
C GLY A 91 11.99 34.71 3.40
N ALA A 92 10.97 35.56 3.24
CA ALA A 92 11.09 36.94 2.75
C ALA A 92 11.14 37.96 3.89
N ALA A 93 11.07 37.52 5.15
CA ALA A 93 11.40 38.37 6.27
C ALA A 93 12.87 38.79 6.09
N PRO A 94 13.16 40.10 5.89
CA PRO A 94 14.54 40.54 5.86
C PRO A 94 15.16 40.17 7.21
N GLU A 95 16.34 39.55 7.17
CA GLU A 95 17.24 39.54 8.31
C GLU A 95 17.35 40.99 8.77
N SER A 96 16.69 41.32 9.88
CA SER A 96 16.82 42.64 10.49
C SER A 96 18.31 42.84 10.74
N PRO A 97 18.95 43.92 10.26
CA PRO A 97 20.30 44.22 10.67
C PRO A 97 20.23 44.55 12.16
N ALA A 98 20.66 43.61 12.98
CA ALA A 98 20.93 43.85 14.38
C ALA A 98 22.15 44.78 14.43
N ASP A 99 21.90 46.07 14.63
CA ASP A 99 22.93 47.01 15.02
C ASP A 99 23.51 46.60 16.39
N GLY A 100 24.82 46.35 16.38
CA GLY A 100 25.79 46.70 17.42
C GLY A 100 25.53 46.25 18.86
N GLY A 101 26.18 45.16 19.27
CA GLY A 101 26.26 44.77 20.68
C GLY A 101 27.32 43.71 20.97
N THR A 102 28.58 44.10 20.81
CA THR A 102 29.82 43.61 21.46
C THR A 102 29.93 42.12 21.84
N ALA A 103 30.94 41.49 21.25
CA ALA A 103 31.43 40.15 21.55
C ALA A 103 31.82 39.92 23.02
N ALA A 104 31.51 38.72 23.53
CA ALA A 104 32.30 38.00 24.53
C ALA A 104 32.24 36.49 24.23
N PRO A 105 33.37 35.75 24.22
CA PRO A 105 33.39 34.32 23.93
C PRO A 105 33.21 33.51 25.21
N GLY A 106 32.42 32.43 25.17
CA GLY A 106 32.24 31.59 26.34
C GLY A 106 31.55 30.26 26.05
N GLY A 107 32.34 29.26 25.69
CA GLY A 107 32.11 27.86 26.07
C GLY A 107 31.12 27.05 25.23
N ASN A 108 31.63 26.35 24.22
CA ASN A 108 31.04 25.11 23.73
C ASN A 108 30.95 24.10 24.90
N ARG A 109 29.74 23.74 25.33
CA ARG A 109 29.53 22.51 26.12
C ARG A 109 28.80 21.49 25.25
N PRO A 110 29.45 20.41 24.81
CA PRO A 110 28.75 19.36 24.07
C PRO A 110 27.76 18.63 24.99
N PRO A 111 26.66 18.07 24.45
CA PRO A 111 25.77 17.21 25.21
C PRO A 111 26.50 15.91 25.60
N PRO A 112 26.20 15.30 26.77
CA PRO A 112 26.69 13.98 27.07
C PRO A 112 26.01 12.95 26.15
N ASP A 113 26.79 12.36 25.24
CA ASP A 113 26.53 11.04 24.71
C ASP A 113 26.68 10.03 25.84
N HIS A 114 25.65 9.22 26.12
CA HIS A 114 25.78 7.80 26.47
C HIS A 114 24.41 7.10 26.54
N PRO A 115 24.19 6.02 25.76
CA PRO A 115 23.29 4.89 26.08
C PRO A 115 24.07 3.75 26.80
N PRO A 116 23.50 2.56 27.17
CA PRO A 116 22.13 2.15 27.54
C PRO A 116 22.02 1.24 28.83
N ALA A 117 20.78 0.78 29.11
CA ALA A 117 20.35 -0.51 29.73
C ALA A 117 20.22 -0.57 31.29
N PRO A 118 19.40 -1.48 31.88
CA PRO A 118 18.95 -2.81 31.41
C PRO A 118 17.71 -2.82 30.49
#